data_AF-A0A7C5ASD2-F1
#
_entry.id   AF-A0A7C5ASD2-F1
#
_cell.length_a   1.000
_cell.length_b   1.000
_cell.length_c   1.000
_cell.angle_alpha   90.00
_cell.angle_beta   90.00
_cell.angle_gamma   90.00
#
_symmetry.space_group_name_H-M   'P 1'
#
loop_
_entity.id
_entity.type
_entity.pdbx_description
1 polymer ?
#
loop_
_entity_poly.entity_id
_entity_poly.type
_entity_poly.pdbx_seq_one_letter_code
_entity_poly.pdbx_strand_id
1 'polypeptide(L)'
;MSTVPRLVIFACSRSAGEAFASLKAMGQSLPSDVAWVNLPCGGNVDVLHILRAFEAGARQVWVLTCYEGACESLDGNRWAEKRVQEVRGLLQEIGIAPECVAFRPISPTMAADLLAWL
;
A
#
# COMPACT_ATOMS: atom_id res chain seq x y z
N MET A 1 -8.98 13.73 -19.92
CA MET A 1 -8.72 13.78 -18.46
C MET A 1 -8.00 12.49 -18.12
N SER A 2 -6.74 12.55 -17.69
CA SER A 2 -5.94 11.33 -17.49
C SER A 2 -6.57 10.49 -16.36
N THR A 3 -7.07 9.30 -16.68
CA THR A 3 -7.76 8.36 -15.77
C THR A 3 -6.79 7.52 -14.94
N VAL A 4 -5.52 7.92 -14.90
CA VAL A 4 -4.44 7.17 -14.26
C VAL A 4 -4.45 7.47 -12.76
N PRO A 5 -4.49 6.45 -11.88
CA PRO A 5 -4.52 6.67 -10.44
C PRO A 5 -3.25 7.40 -9.99
N ARG A 6 -3.40 8.46 -9.18
CA ARG A 6 -2.24 9.15 -8.58
C ARG A 6 -1.57 8.27 -7.53
N LEU A 7 -2.34 7.45 -6.84
CA LEU A 7 -1.85 6.55 -5.80
C LEU A 7 -2.42 5.15 -5.98
N VAL A 8 -1.56 4.13 -5.96
CA VAL A 8 -1.95 2.72 -5.89
C VAL A 8 -1.61 2.20 -4.49
N ILE A 9 -2.57 1.57 -3.84
CA ILE A 9 -2.42 0.99 -2.50
C ILE A 9 -2.55 -0.53 -2.59
N PHE A 10 -1.47 -1.24 -2.26
CA PHE A 10 -1.51 -2.69 -1.99
C PHE A 10 -1.79 -2.89 -0.50
N ALA A 11 -2.95 -3.46 -0.18
CA ALA A 11 -3.47 -3.53 1.18
C ALA A 11 -3.59 -4.97 1.68
N CYS A 12 -3.05 -5.24 2.87
CA CYS A 12 -3.31 -6.47 3.60
C CYS A 12 -4.78 -6.53 4.04
N SER A 13 -5.51 -7.58 3.66
CA SER A 13 -6.94 -7.73 3.95
C SER A 13 -7.25 -7.76 5.45
N ARG A 14 -6.33 -8.29 6.26
CA ARG A 14 -6.45 -8.45 7.72
C ARG A 14 -6.11 -7.21 8.55
N SER A 15 -5.57 -6.16 7.92
CA SER A 15 -5.34 -4.89 8.61
C SER A 15 -5.92 -3.74 7.83
N ALA A 16 -5.24 -3.29 6.78
CA ALA A 16 -5.68 -2.22 5.92
C ALA A 16 -7.08 -2.48 5.32
N GLY A 17 -7.38 -3.73 4.97
CA GLY A 17 -8.71 -4.13 4.48
C GLY A 17 -9.82 -3.93 5.52
N GLU A 18 -9.56 -4.27 6.78
CA GLU A 18 -10.51 -4.08 7.89
C GLU A 18 -10.68 -2.60 8.25
N ALA A 19 -9.57 -1.84 8.25
CA ALA A 19 -9.61 -0.39 8.44
C ALA A 19 -10.43 0.29 7.32
N PHE A 20 -10.26 -0.15 6.07
CA PHE A 20 -11.02 0.37 4.93
C PHE A 20 -12.50 -0.06 4.96
N ALA A 21 -12.80 -1.28 5.43
CA ALA A 21 -14.18 -1.71 5.65
C ALA A 21 -14.87 -0.84 6.70
N SER A 22 -14.16 -0.53 7.80
CA SER A 22 -14.65 0.36 8.85
C SER A 22 -14.87 1.79 8.34
N LEU A 23 -13.95 2.31 7.51
CA LEU A 23 -14.09 3.61 6.84
C LEU A 23 -15.38 3.67 6.01
N LYS A 24 -15.65 2.64 5.22
CA LYS A 24 -16.87 2.52 4.42
C LYS A 24 -18.13 2.39 5.27
N ALA A 25 -18.07 1.67 6.38
CA ALA A 25 -19.19 1.55 7.32
C ALA A 25 -19.58 2.91 7.94
N MET A 26 -18.62 3.82 8.09
CA MET A 26 -18.85 5.21 8.50
C MET A 26 -19.35 6.13 7.38
N GLY A 27 -19.64 5.58 6.19
CA GLY A 27 -20.10 6.34 5.02
C GLY A 27 -19.00 7.13 4.30
N GLN A 28 -17.72 6.85 4.61
CA GLN A 28 -16.58 7.50 3.97
C GLN A 28 -16.01 6.64 2.84
N SER A 29 -15.38 7.28 1.85
CA SER A 29 -14.77 6.62 0.71
C SER A 29 -13.41 7.23 0.40
N LEU A 30 -12.53 6.46 -0.23
CA LEU A 30 -11.26 6.98 -0.72
C LEU A 30 -11.52 7.86 -1.97
N PRO A 31 -10.72 8.90 -2.20
CA PRO A 31 -10.75 9.70 -3.41
C PRO A 31 -10.64 8.85 -4.69
N SER A 32 -11.24 9.32 -5.79
CA SER A 32 -11.33 8.58 -7.06
C SER A 32 -9.98 8.34 -7.77
N ASP A 33 -8.95 9.06 -7.37
CA ASP A 33 -7.58 8.96 -7.87
C ASP A 33 -6.70 7.99 -7.05
N VAL A 34 -7.30 7.30 -6.07
CA VAL A 34 -6.67 6.23 -5.29
C VAL A 34 -7.18 4.87 -5.76
N ALA A 35 -6.28 4.02 -6.26
CA ALA A 35 -6.59 2.65 -6.61
C ALA A 35 -6.27 1.72 -5.43
N TRP A 36 -7.27 0.94 -4.98
CA TRP A 36 -7.12 -0.01 -3.88
C TRP A 36 -6.99 -1.44 -4.40
N VAL A 37 -5.88 -2.11 -4.09
CA VAL A 37 -5.61 -3.51 -4.44
C VAL A 37 -5.56 -4.32 -3.16
N ASN A 38 -6.54 -5.20 -2.97
CA ASN A 38 -6.62 -6.05 -1.77
C ASN A 38 -5.78 -7.32 -1.96
N LEU A 39 -4.92 -7.62 -0.99
CA LEU A 39 -4.09 -8.82 -0.93
C LEU A 39 -4.47 -9.65 0.30
N PRO A 40 -4.43 -11.00 0.25
CA PRO A 40 -4.66 -11.83 1.44
C PRO A 40 -3.72 -11.49 2.60
N CYS A 41 -2.49 -11.10 2.28
CA CYS A 41 -1.50 -10.61 3.23
C CYS A 41 -0.50 -9.71 2.51
N GLY A 42 0.08 -8.74 3.20
CA GLY A 42 1.19 -7.93 2.69
C GLY A 42 2.35 -8.78 2.15
N GLY A 43 2.57 -9.97 2.71
CA GLY A 43 3.59 -10.91 2.23
C GLY A 43 3.39 -11.42 0.79
N ASN A 44 2.22 -11.23 0.19
CA ASN A 44 1.95 -11.55 -1.22
C ASN A 44 2.34 -10.41 -2.17
N VAL A 45 2.68 -9.23 -1.65
CA VAL A 45 3.23 -8.17 -2.49
C VAL A 45 4.58 -8.62 -3.04
N ASP A 46 4.83 -8.32 -4.30
CA ASP A 46 6.06 -8.64 -5.00
C ASP A 46 6.62 -7.36 -5.61
N VAL A 47 7.94 -7.32 -5.84
CA VAL A 47 8.62 -6.21 -6.52
C VAL A 47 7.95 -5.91 -7.87
N LEU A 48 7.59 -6.95 -8.64
CA LEU A 48 6.93 -6.78 -9.93
C LEU A 48 5.53 -6.17 -9.81
N HIS A 49 4.79 -6.43 -8.73
CA HIS A 49 3.49 -5.77 -8.51
C HIS A 49 3.66 -4.26 -8.36
N ILE A 50 4.67 -3.84 -7.60
CA ILE A 50 4.95 -2.42 -7.33
C ILE A 50 5.46 -1.74 -8.61
N LEU A 51 6.42 -2.35 -9.31
CA LEU A 51 6.96 -1.80 -10.57
C LEU A 51 5.89 -1.68 -11.66
N ARG A 52 4.99 -2.68 -11.80
CA ARG A 52 3.87 -2.61 -12.74
C ARG A 52 2.90 -1.48 -12.43
N ALA A 53 2.71 -1.13 -11.16
CA ALA A 53 1.89 0.02 -10.81
C ALA A 53 2.52 1.33 -11.31
N PHE A 54 3.84 1.48 -11.21
CA PHE A 54 4.56 2.61 -11.81
C PHE A 54 4.52 2.60 -13.34
N GLU A 55 4.70 1.44 -13.99
CA GLU A 55 4.54 1.30 -15.46
C GLU A 55 3.14 1.68 -15.94
N ALA A 56 2.11 1.35 -15.15
CA ALA A 56 0.72 1.75 -15.42
C ALA A 56 0.46 3.26 -15.20
N GLY A 57 1.47 4.01 -14.74
CA GLY A 57 1.44 5.46 -14.59
C GLY A 57 1.12 5.96 -13.18
N ALA A 58 1.14 5.09 -12.16
CA ALA A 58 0.98 5.52 -10.78
C ALA A 58 2.09 6.52 -10.39
N ARG A 59 1.70 7.65 -9.77
CA ARG A 59 2.68 8.61 -9.23
C ARG A 59 3.26 8.13 -7.89
N GLN A 60 2.45 7.44 -7.09
CA GLN A 60 2.86 6.87 -5.82
C GLN A 60 2.30 5.45 -5.67
N VAL A 61 3.04 4.62 -4.93
CA VAL A 61 2.61 3.27 -4.54
C VAL A 61 2.83 3.08 -3.05
N TRP A 62 1.77 2.72 -2.32
CA TRP A 62 1.87 2.36 -0.91
C TRP A 62 1.58 0.89 -0.70
N VAL A 63 2.28 0.30 0.26
CA VAL A 63 2.05 -1.05 0.75
C VAL A 63 1.62 -0.95 2.21
N LEU A 64 0.34 -1.21 2.46
CA LEU A 64 -0.26 -1.15 3.79
C LEU A 64 -0.35 -2.54 4.41
N THR A 65 0.33 -2.75 5.54
CA THR A 65 0.39 -4.05 6.21
C THR A 65 0.12 -3.95 7.70
N CYS A 66 0.10 -5.08 8.41
CA CYS A 66 0.08 -5.09 9.87
C CYS A 66 1.38 -4.49 10.43
N TYR A 67 1.32 -4.00 11.68
CA TYR A 67 2.51 -3.68 12.47
C TYR A 67 3.38 -4.91 12.73
N GLU A 68 4.66 -4.69 13.01
CA GLU A 68 5.58 -5.74 13.45
C GLU A 68 5.03 -6.47 14.68
N GLY A 69 5.14 -7.80 14.70
CA GLY A 69 4.56 -8.66 15.74
C GLY A 69 3.04 -8.88 15.66
N ALA A 70 2.30 -8.12 14.84
CA ALA A 70 0.85 -8.27 14.67
C ALA A 70 0.45 -9.03 13.38
N CYS A 71 1.42 -9.58 12.63
CA CYS A 71 1.15 -10.27 11.39
C CYS A 71 0.61 -11.69 11.63
N GLU A 72 -0.60 -11.97 11.17
CA GLU A 72 -1.20 -13.32 11.24
C GLU A 72 -0.41 -14.34 10.39
N SER A 73 0.24 -13.89 9.32
CA SER A 73 1.10 -14.72 8.47
C SER A 73 2.55 -14.81 8.98
N LEU A 74 2.77 -14.59 10.27
CA LEU A 74 4.06 -14.57 10.98
C LEU A 74 4.98 -13.42 10.54
N ASP A 75 5.49 -13.47 9.31
CA ASP A 75 6.54 -12.57 8.80
C ASP A 75 6.11 -11.80 7.53
N GLY A 76 4.84 -11.89 7.13
CA GLY A 76 4.37 -11.34 5.86
C GLY A 76 4.62 -9.84 5.69
N ASN A 77 4.42 -9.05 6.75
CA ASN A 77 4.73 -7.62 6.76
C ASN A 77 6.23 -7.33 6.62
N ARG A 78 7.10 -8.10 7.30
CA ARG A 78 8.55 -7.96 7.21
C ARG A 78 9.08 -8.26 5.81
N TRP A 79 8.51 -9.26 5.13
CA TRP A 79 8.82 -9.52 3.72
C TRP A 79 8.34 -8.40 2.79
N ALA A 80 7.16 -7.84 3.04
CA ALA A 80 6.65 -6.71 2.29
C ALA A 80 7.54 -5.47 2.43
N GLU A 81 8.00 -5.17 3.64
CA GLU A 81 8.92 -4.06 3.90
C GLU A 81 10.22 -4.21 3.11
N LYS A 82 10.85 -5.40 3.16
CA LYS A 82 12.07 -5.67 2.40
C LYS A 82 11.90 -5.43 0.90
N ARG A 83 10.78 -5.89 0.32
CA ARG A 83 10.49 -5.70 -1.12
C ARG A 83 10.24 -4.23 -1.47
N VAL A 84 9.63 -3.47 -0.57
CA VAL A 84 9.48 -2.02 -0.75
C VAL A 84 10.85 -1.34 -0.74
N GLN A 85 11.75 -1.71 0.18
CA GLN A 85 13.11 -1.16 0.21
C GLN A 85 13.91 -1.54 -1.03
N GLU A 86 13.74 -2.76 -1.55
CA GLU A 86 14.34 -3.20 -2.81
C GLU A 86 13.87 -2.34 -3.98
N VAL A 87 12.56 -2.15 -4.13
CA VAL A 87 12.01 -1.26 -5.18
C VAL A 87 12.51 0.17 -5.01
N ARG A 88 12.59 0.65 -3.76
CA ARG A 88 13.11 1.98 -3.46
C ARG A 88 14.55 2.15 -3.97
N GLY A 89 15.39 1.14 -3.78
CA GLY A 89 16.75 1.11 -4.33
C GLY A 89 16.77 1.12 -5.86
N LEU A 90 15.97 0.25 -6.49
CA LEU A 90 15.87 0.18 -7.96
C LEU A 90 15.42 1.52 -8.57
N LEU A 91 14.42 2.18 -7.96
CA LEU A 91 13.94 3.49 -8.41
C LEU A 91 15.03 4.57 -8.28
N GLN A 92 15.78 4.55 -7.19
CA GLN A 92 16.89 5.49 -6.97
C GLN A 92 18.00 5.31 -8.01
N GLU A 93 18.34 4.07 -8.38
CA GLU A 93 19.36 3.76 -9.39
C GLU A 93 19.01 4.33 -10.77
N ILE A 94 17.72 4.38 -11.12
CA ILE A 94 17.23 4.94 -12.39
C ILE A 94 16.86 6.43 -12.29
N GLY A 95 17.17 7.10 -11.18
CA GLY A 95 16.94 8.52 -10.98
C GLY A 95 15.48 8.91 -10.68
N ILE A 96 14.63 7.97 -10.29
CA ILE A 96 13.28 8.22 -9.81
C ILE A 96 13.30 8.48 -8.30
N ALA A 97 12.53 9.48 -7.88
CA ALA A 97 12.39 9.89 -6.49
C ALA A 97 11.94 8.70 -5.60
N PRO A 98 12.77 8.19 -4.68
CA PRO A 98 12.47 6.97 -3.92
C PRO A 98 11.25 7.10 -3.00
N GLU A 99 10.87 8.32 -2.64
CA GLU A 99 9.66 8.64 -1.85
C GLU A 99 8.34 8.33 -2.57
N CYS A 100 8.37 8.00 -3.87
CA CYS A 100 7.17 7.56 -4.58
C CYS A 100 6.69 6.15 -4.18
N VAL A 101 7.50 5.37 -3.47
CA VAL A 101 7.09 4.09 -2.87
C VAL A 101 7.19 4.15 -1.34
N ALA A 102 6.18 3.66 -0.63
CA ALA A 102 6.18 3.64 0.83
C ALA A 102 5.61 2.34 1.42
N PHE A 103 6.28 1.82 2.44
CA PHE A 103 5.75 0.80 3.34
C PHE A 103 5.13 1.52 4.53
N ARG A 104 3.87 1.19 4.86
CA ARG A 104 3.17 1.80 5.99
C ARG A 104 2.44 0.73 6.79
N PRO A 105 2.81 0.50 8.05
CA PRO A 105 2.02 -0.35 8.93
C PRO A 105 0.73 0.38 9.35
N ILE A 106 -0.35 -0.38 9.49
CA ILE A 106 -1.67 0.10 9.90
C ILE A 106 -2.38 -0.96 10.74
N SER A 107 -3.10 -0.52 11.77
CA SER A 107 -3.99 -1.36 12.60
C SER A 107 -5.38 -1.45 11.97
N PRO A 108 -6.13 -2.57 12.13
CA PRO A 108 -7.53 -2.66 11.72
C PRO A 108 -8.44 -1.52 12.21
N THR A 109 -8.09 -0.90 13.34
CA THR A 109 -8.87 0.18 13.97
C THR A 109 -8.53 1.59 13.49
N MET A 110 -7.50 1.74 12.64
CA MET A 110 -6.98 3.03 12.16
C MET A 110 -7.69 3.49 10.87
N ALA A 111 -9.02 3.44 10.86
CA ALA A 111 -9.80 3.80 9.68
C ALA A 111 -9.60 5.28 9.28
N ALA A 112 -9.58 6.18 10.26
CA ALA A 112 -9.42 7.63 10.04
C ALA A 112 -8.05 7.99 9.44
N ASP A 113 -7.00 7.25 9.79
CA ASP A 113 -5.65 7.45 9.28
C ASP A 113 -5.54 7.26 7.77
N LEU A 114 -6.38 6.39 7.18
CA LEU A 114 -6.42 6.18 5.73
C LEU A 114 -6.71 7.46 4.95
N LEU A 115 -7.57 8.33 5.49
CA LEU A 115 -7.85 9.63 4.86
C LEU A 115 -6.82 10.69 5.24
N ALA A 116 -6.31 10.65 6.47
CA ALA A 116 -5.33 11.63 6.95
C ALA A 116 -3.97 11.52 6.23
N TRP A 117 -3.65 10.35 5.67
CA TRP A 117 -2.39 10.15 4.93
C TRP A 117 -2.45 10.61 3.48
N LEU A 118 -3.64 10.69 2.88
CA LEU A 118 -3.87 11.08 1.48
C LEU A 118 -3.71 12.59 1.25
#